data_AF-A0A674KCT5-F1
#
_entry.id   AF-A0A674KCT5-F1
#
_cell.length_a   1.000
_cell.length_b   1.000
_cell.length_c   1.000
_cell.angle_alpha   90.00
_cell.angle_beta   90.00
_cell.angle_gamma   90.00
#
_symmetry.space_group_name_H-M   'P 1'
#
loop_
_entity.id
_entity.type
_entity.pdbx_description
1 polymer ?
#
loop_
_entity_poly.entity_id
_entity_poly.type
_entity_poly.pdbx_seq_one_letter_code
_entity_poly.pdbx_strand_id
1 'polypeptide(L)'
;KNRSGRAGAGADLVSPARADEELAAKILQRAWWSHINRRLFRLLTHTIRAAEHCITYEIMRRVSPLEAELIKDPSMQCKVRFRFAGHEFPPFIVFKIFHHTGGQGSKYISGKRTISPASEAAADACKLMGHRKYYDQMIWDELQYQNHKIIDEIDVATVKDYMQYISNLDETPAYFGGRDNCWRKLSLENFPRTIIMYDIMDYAQSGTLSNRLKEKLTFLLLKPQNEELRHDQLMTVSRAR
;
A
#
# COMPACT_ATOMS: atom_id res chain seq x y z
N LYS A 1 -33.08 21.85 -65.92
CA LYS A 1 -32.69 20.43 -66.10
C LYS A 1 -31.48 20.16 -65.23
N ASN A 2 -31.70 19.36 -64.19
CA ASN A 2 -30.71 18.91 -63.20
C ASN A 2 -29.49 18.23 -63.83
N ARG A 3 -28.30 18.55 -63.31
CA ARG A 3 -27.22 17.57 -63.17
C ARG A 3 -26.56 17.73 -61.80
N SER A 4 -27.15 16.99 -60.87
CA SER A 4 -26.56 16.47 -59.64
C SER A 4 -25.19 15.84 -59.85
N GLY A 5 -24.24 16.24 -59.01
CA GLY A 5 -23.55 15.33 -58.08
C GLY A 5 -22.55 14.32 -58.63
N ARG A 6 -21.28 14.49 -58.25
CA ARG A 6 -20.47 13.38 -57.75
C ARG A 6 -19.37 13.90 -56.81
N ALA A 7 -19.73 14.09 -55.55
CA ALA A 7 -18.77 14.09 -54.46
C ALA A 7 -18.35 12.64 -54.23
N GLY A 8 -17.11 12.30 -54.57
CA GLY A 8 -16.49 11.04 -54.22
C GLY A 8 -16.14 11.03 -52.74
N ALA A 9 -17.08 10.61 -51.89
CA ALA A 9 -16.79 10.21 -50.53
C ALA A 9 -16.16 8.82 -50.58
N GLY A 10 -14.83 8.75 -50.52
CA GLY A 10 -14.10 7.53 -50.24
C GLY A 10 -14.37 7.11 -48.80
N ALA A 11 -15.44 6.36 -48.58
CA ALA A 11 -15.62 5.58 -47.38
C ALA A 11 -14.77 4.31 -47.55
N ASP A 12 -13.64 4.27 -46.86
CA ASP A 12 -12.82 3.06 -46.69
C ASP A 12 -13.68 1.98 -46.02
N LEU A 13 -14.35 1.17 -46.84
CA LEU A 13 -14.97 -0.08 -46.44
C LEU A 13 -13.85 -1.05 -46.08
N VAL A 14 -13.41 -1.04 -44.83
CA VAL A 14 -12.52 -2.06 -44.26
C VAL A 14 -13.13 -3.42 -44.58
N SER A 15 -12.40 -4.26 -45.32
CA SER A 15 -12.92 -5.57 -45.71
C SER A 15 -13.23 -6.40 -44.46
N PRO A 16 -14.34 -7.17 -44.45
CA PRO A 16 -14.73 -7.96 -43.28
C PRO A 16 -13.61 -8.91 -42.82
N ALA A 17 -12.82 -9.45 -43.75
CA ALA A 17 -11.63 -10.26 -43.44
C ALA A 17 -10.55 -9.50 -42.64
N ARG A 18 -10.30 -8.22 -42.96
CA ARG A 18 -9.36 -7.38 -42.19
C ARG A 18 -9.90 -7.04 -40.80
N ALA A 19 -11.22 -6.82 -40.69
CA ALA A 19 -11.86 -6.59 -39.40
C ALA A 19 -11.77 -7.85 -38.50
N ASP A 20 -11.91 -9.05 -39.07
CA ASP A 20 -11.76 -10.32 -38.36
C ASP A 20 -10.30 -10.57 -37.94
N GLU A 21 -9.32 -10.26 -38.79
CA GLU A 21 -7.88 -10.32 -38.46
C GLU A 21 -7.51 -9.36 -37.32
N GLU A 22 -8.00 -8.12 -37.36
CA GLU A 22 -7.79 -7.13 -36.29
C GLU A 22 -8.43 -7.58 -34.97
N LEU A 23 -9.62 -8.17 -35.03
CA LEU A 23 -10.29 -8.72 -33.85
C LEU A 23 -9.49 -9.87 -33.26
N ALA A 24 -9.02 -10.80 -34.09
CA ALA A 24 -8.17 -11.91 -33.66
C ALA A 24 -6.86 -11.42 -33.03
N ALA A 25 -6.20 -10.44 -33.63
CA ALA A 25 -4.98 -9.83 -33.08
C ALA A 25 -5.25 -9.17 -31.71
N LYS A 26 -6.36 -8.43 -31.55
CA LYS A 26 -6.77 -7.84 -30.28
C LYS A 26 -7.03 -8.90 -29.21
N ILE A 27 -7.66 -10.02 -29.56
CA ILE A 27 -7.90 -11.14 -28.65
C ILE A 27 -6.58 -11.76 -28.19
N LEU A 28 -5.66 -12.04 -29.13
CA LEU A 28 -4.34 -12.60 -28.81
C LEU A 28 -3.52 -11.68 -27.91
N GLN A 29 -3.49 -10.38 -28.23
CA GLN A 29 -2.82 -9.38 -27.41
C GLN A 29 -3.41 -9.38 -25.99
N ARG A 30 -4.72 -9.25 -25.84
CA ARG A 30 -5.38 -9.25 -24.51
C ARG A 30 -5.08 -10.52 -23.72
N ALA A 31 -5.11 -11.68 -24.38
CA ALA A 31 -4.78 -12.96 -23.74
C ALA A 31 -3.32 -13.00 -23.28
N TRP A 32 -2.40 -12.50 -24.10
CA TRP A 32 -0.98 -12.39 -23.76
C TRP A 32 -0.72 -11.44 -22.59
N TRP A 33 -1.28 -10.22 -22.63
CA TRP A 33 -1.17 -9.25 -21.53
C TRP A 33 -1.75 -9.82 -20.23
N SER A 34 -2.91 -10.49 -20.30
CA SER A 34 -3.51 -11.17 -19.14
C SER A 34 -2.61 -12.27 -18.59
N HIS A 35 -1.98 -13.07 -19.46
CA HIS A 35 -1.04 -14.11 -19.07
C HIS A 35 0.20 -13.52 -18.35
N ILE A 36 0.79 -12.45 -18.88
CA ILE A 36 1.92 -11.75 -18.27
C ILE A 36 1.54 -11.13 -16.93
N ASN A 37 0.41 -10.42 -16.86
CA ASN A 37 -0.07 -9.78 -15.63
C ASN A 37 -0.35 -10.81 -14.53
N ARG A 38 -0.96 -11.96 -14.86
CA ARG A 38 -1.19 -13.06 -13.91
C ARG A 38 0.13 -13.64 -13.39
N ARG A 39 1.15 -13.77 -14.24
CA ARG A 39 2.48 -14.24 -13.82
C ARG A 39 3.16 -13.25 -12.90
N LEU A 40 3.16 -11.97 -13.26
CA LEU A 40 3.72 -10.91 -12.42
C LEU A 40 3.00 -10.84 -11.07
N PHE A 41 1.66 -10.92 -11.06
CA PHE A 41 0.89 -10.92 -9.82
C PHE A 41 1.25 -12.09 -8.88
N ARG A 42 1.53 -13.29 -9.43
CA ARG A 42 2.03 -14.41 -8.63
C ARG A 42 3.39 -14.09 -8.00
N LEU A 43 4.33 -13.57 -8.79
CA LEU A 43 5.66 -13.18 -8.28
C LEU A 43 5.56 -12.11 -7.19
N LEU A 44 4.71 -11.11 -7.39
CA LEU A 44 4.42 -10.08 -6.39
C LEU A 44 3.81 -10.69 -5.12
N THR A 45 2.91 -11.67 -5.25
CA THR A 45 2.30 -12.34 -4.09
C THR A 45 3.36 -13.11 -3.29
N HIS A 46 4.29 -13.79 -3.95
CA HIS A 46 5.43 -14.44 -3.28
C HIS A 46 6.34 -13.41 -2.61
N THR A 47 6.54 -12.26 -3.25
CA THR A 47 7.30 -11.13 -2.71
C THR A 47 6.70 -10.60 -1.40
N ILE A 48 5.39 -10.29 -1.36
CA ILE A 48 4.74 -9.84 -0.12
C ILE A 48 4.86 -10.88 0.99
N ARG A 49 4.62 -12.16 0.68
CA ARG A 49 4.73 -13.24 1.69
C ARG A 49 6.15 -13.38 2.23
N ALA A 50 7.15 -13.34 1.35
CA ALA A 50 8.55 -13.38 1.75
C ALA A 50 8.93 -12.14 2.58
N ALA A 51 8.38 -10.96 2.25
CA ALA A 51 8.59 -9.74 3.01
C ALA A 51 8.04 -9.88 4.43
N GLU A 52 6.81 -10.39 4.59
CA GLU A 52 6.15 -10.60 5.88
C GLU A 52 6.83 -11.65 6.76
N HIS A 53 7.34 -12.73 6.18
CA HIS A 53 7.80 -13.90 6.94
C HIS A 53 9.32 -14.02 7.10
N CYS A 54 10.11 -13.43 6.21
CA CYS A 54 11.56 -13.65 6.20
C CYS A 54 12.40 -12.40 6.37
N ILE A 55 12.02 -11.29 5.74
CA ILE A 55 12.92 -10.13 5.61
C ILE A 55 12.31 -8.82 6.10
N THR A 56 11.23 -8.88 6.90
CA THR A 56 10.57 -7.69 7.45
C THR A 56 11.58 -6.76 8.12
N TYR A 57 12.44 -7.28 9.01
CA TYR A 57 13.44 -6.47 9.69
C TYR A 57 14.45 -5.84 8.72
N GLU A 58 14.89 -6.57 7.70
CA GLU A 58 15.86 -6.04 6.71
C GLU A 58 15.28 -4.89 5.88
N ILE A 59 14.01 -5.02 5.45
CA ILE A 59 13.28 -3.95 4.77
C ILE A 59 13.14 -2.75 5.71
N MET A 60 12.64 -2.99 6.93
CA MET A 60 12.40 -1.93 7.91
C MET A 60 13.68 -1.19 8.28
N ARG A 61 14.80 -1.89 8.44
CA ARG A 61 16.10 -1.28 8.72
C ARG A 61 16.54 -0.30 7.63
N ARG A 62 16.13 -0.51 6.37
CA ARG A 62 16.39 0.42 5.26
C ARG A 62 15.36 1.54 5.15
N VAL A 63 14.12 1.30 5.57
CA VAL A 63 13.05 2.31 5.55
C VAL A 63 13.20 3.28 6.73
N SER A 64 13.32 2.74 7.94
CA SER A 64 13.50 3.47 9.20
C SER A 64 14.25 2.59 10.20
N PRO A 65 15.56 2.83 10.42
CA PRO A 65 16.33 2.08 11.40
C PRO A 65 15.74 2.13 12.81
N LEU A 66 15.16 3.26 13.20
CA LEU A 66 14.56 3.45 14.52
C LEU A 66 13.34 2.54 14.73
N GLU A 67 12.43 2.48 13.74
CA GLU A 67 11.28 1.59 13.81
C GLU A 67 11.69 0.12 13.73
N ALA A 68 12.75 -0.19 12.99
CA ALA A 68 13.26 -1.55 12.89
C ALA A 68 13.73 -2.10 14.24
N GLU A 69 14.37 -1.27 15.06
CA GLU A 69 14.78 -1.68 16.42
C GLU A 69 13.56 -1.92 17.33
N LEU A 70 12.50 -1.10 17.22
CA LEU A 70 11.24 -1.33 17.95
C LEU A 70 10.55 -2.64 17.53
N ILE A 71 10.63 -3.00 16.25
CA ILE A 71 10.06 -4.26 15.74
C ILE A 71 10.87 -5.47 16.22
N LYS A 72 12.18 -5.30 16.37
CA LYS A 72 13.08 -6.35 16.84
C LYS A 72 12.91 -6.64 18.33
N ASP A 73 12.46 -5.65 19.10
CA ASP A 73 12.15 -5.81 20.52
C ASP A 73 10.93 -6.73 20.75
N PRO A 74 11.12 -7.93 21.36
CA PRO A 74 10.02 -8.85 21.62
C PRO A 74 8.95 -8.30 22.58
N SER A 75 9.30 -7.34 23.44
CA SER A 75 8.38 -6.73 24.40
C SER A 75 7.34 -5.83 23.74
N MET A 76 7.67 -5.25 22.58
CA MET A 76 6.81 -4.35 21.83
C MET A 76 5.73 -5.08 21.02
N GLN A 77 5.82 -6.41 20.86
CA GLN A 77 4.82 -7.22 20.14
C GLN A 77 4.35 -6.61 18.80
N CYS A 78 5.26 -5.99 18.05
CA CYS A 78 4.96 -5.33 16.78
C CYS A 78 4.88 -6.34 15.62
N LYS A 79 3.94 -6.11 14.71
CA LYS A 79 3.80 -6.86 13.45
C LYS A 79 3.66 -5.90 12.28
N VAL A 80 4.56 -6.01 11.31
CA VAL A 80 4.43 -5.31 10.03
C VAL A 80 3.51 -6.11 9.11
N ARG A 81 2.60 -5.44 8.43
CA ARG A 81 1.84 -6.03 7.32
C ARG A 81 2.15 -5.30 6.04
N PHE A 82 2.21 -6.04 4.95
CA PHE A 82 2.44 -5.51 3.61
C PHE A 82 1.18 -5.73 2.77
N ARG A 83 0.86 -4.78 1.89
CA ARG A 83 -0.30 -4.84 1.00
C ARG A 83 0.03 -4.30 -0.37
N PHE A 84 -0.73 -4.71 -1.35
CA PHE A 84 -0.76 -4.04 -2.65
C PHE A 84 -1.63 -2.79 -2.58
N ALA A 85 -1.19 -1.74 -3.26
CA ALA A 85 -1.92 -0.49 -3.44
C ALA A 85 -1.70 0.04 -4.87
N GLY A 86 -2.51 1.02 -5.26
CA GLY A 86 -2.52 1.61 -6.59
C GLY A 86 -3.82 1.35 -7.34
N HIS A 87 -4.17 2.28 -8.23
CA HIS A 87 -5.37 2.19 -9.08
C HIS A 87 -5.11 1.43 -10.39
N GLU A 88 -3.85 1.26 -10.77
CA GLU A 88 -3.42 0.62 -12.01
C GLU A 88 -2.46 -0.54 -11.73
N PHE A 89 -2.35 -1.46 -12.70
CA PHE A 89 -1.42 -2.58 -12.63
C PHE A 89 -0.10 -2.24 -13.35
N PRO A 90 1.07 -2.64 -12.82
CA PRO A 90 1.27 -3.42 -11.59
C PRO A 90 1.14 -2.58 -10.31
N PRO A 91 0.60 -3.17 -9.22
CA PRO A 91 0.44 -2.45 -7.97
C PRO A 91 1.80 -2.18 -7.31
N PHE A 92 1.87 -1.12 -6.53
CA PHE A 92 3.00 -0.90 -5.61
C PHE A 92 2.71 -1.51 -4.24
N ILE A 93 3.76 -1.70 -3.44
CA ILE A 93 3.63 -2.26 -2.09
C ILE A 93 3.56 -1.11 -1.08
N VAL A 94 2.63 -1.22 -0.14
CA VAL A 94 2.56 -0.40 1.06
C VAL A 94 2.73 -1.27 2.30
N PHE A 95 3.13 -0.67 3.41
CA PHE A 95 3.23 -1.35 4.69
C PHE A 95 2.66 -0.51 5.82
N LYS A 96 2.30 -1.18 6.91
CA LYS A 96 1.84 -0.56 8.15
C LYS A 96 2.27 -1.41 9.35
N ILE A 97 2.65 -0.74 10.43
CA ILE A 97 3.07 -1.38 11.67
C ILE A 97 1.85 -1.47 12.59
N PHE A 98 1.60 -2.67 13.08
CA PHE A 98 0.54 -2.95 14.04
C PHE A 98 1.16 -3.40 15.35
N HIS A 99 0.62 -2.92 16.45
CA HIS A 99 0.94 -3.43 17.77
C HIS A 99 -0.04 -4.55 18.11
N HIS A 100 0.46 -5.74 18.46
CA HIS A 100 -0.39 -6.84 18.92
C HIS A 100 -0.56 -6.73 20.43
N THR A 101 -1.75 -6.38 20.88
CA THR A 101 -2.07 -6.22 22.31
C THR A 101 -2.66 -7.46 22.96
N GLY A 102 -2.54 -8.65 22.34
CA GLY A 102 -3.09 -9.89 22.90
C GLY A 102 -4.60 -9.85 23.17
N GLY A 103 -5.36 -9.03 22.43
CA GLY A 103 -6.80 -8.83 22.62
C GLY A 103 -7.17 -7.73 23.62
N GLN A 104 -6.20 -7.14 24.33
CA GLN A 104 -6.43 -5.90 25.08
C GLN A 104 -6.51 -4.73 24.09
N GLY A 105 -7.37 -3.74 24.28
CA GLY A 105 -7.36 -2.56 23.41
C GLY A 105 -6.04 -1.80 23.52
N SER A 106 -5.48 -1.31 22.41
CA SER A 106 -4.36 -0.34 22.50
C SER A 106 -4.90 0.96 23.09
N LYS A 107 -4.42 1.37 24.27
CA LYS A 107 -4.78 2.65 24.87
C LYS A 107 -3.95 3.75 24.24
N TYR A 108 -4.60 4.54 23.39
CA TYR A 108 -4.01 5.70 22.77
C TYR A 108 -4.23 6.93 23.67
N ILE A 109 -3.15 7.59 24.06
CA ILE A 109 -3.21 8.81 24.89
C ILE A 109 -3.23 10.00 23.94
N SER A 110 -4.21 10.90 24.12
CA SER A 110 -4.35 12.12 23.34
C SER A 110 -4.65 13.29 24.27
N GLY A 111 -3.95 14.41 24.07
CA GLY A 111 -4.18 15.63 24.84
C GLY A 111 -5.63 16.10 24.75
N LYS A 112 -6.28 15.94 23.59
CA LYS A 112 -7.70 16.27 23.39
C LYS A 112 -8.63 15.48 24.33
N ARG A 113 -8.26 14.23 24.66
CA ARG A 113 -9.05 13.38 25.58
C ARG A 113 -8.73 13.67 27.04
N THR A 114 -7.50 14.04 27.34
CA THR A 114 -7.02 14.18 28.72
C THR A 114 -7.22 15.58 29.27
N ILE A 115 -7.13 16.61 28.44
CA ILE A 115 -7.21 18.02 28.84
C ILE A 115 -8.60 18.55 28.49
N SER A 116 -9.42 18.81 29.51
CA SER A 116 -10.75 19.39 29.29
C SER A 116 -10.66 20.88 28.92
N PRO A 117 -11.60 21.38 28.09
CA PRO A 117 -11.74 22.81 27.85
C PRO A 117 -11.93 23.58 29.16
N ALA A 118 -11.32 24.77 29.26
CA ALA A 118 -11.36 25.64 30.43
C ALA A 118 -10.77 25.07 31.73
N SER A 119 -9.96 24.00 31.66
CA SER A 119 -9.16 23.53 32.80
C SER A 119 -7.87 24.35 32.99
N GLU A 120 -7.30 24.30 34.19
CA GLU A 120 -5.96 24.84 34.46
C GLU A 120 -4.91 24.20 33.54
N ALA A 121 -5.03 22.90 33.26
CA ALA A 121 -4.18 22.20 32.31
C ALA A 121 -4.28 22.76 30.88
N ALA A 122 -5.46 23.25 30.45
CA ALA A 122 -5.62 23.91 29.16
C ALA A 122 -4.94 25.30 29.15
N ALA A 123 -5.05 26.06 30.24
CA ALA A 123 -4.36 27.34 30.39
C ALA A 123 -2.83 27.16 30.40
N ASP A 124 -2.33 26.16 31.13
CA ASP A 124 -0.92 25.79 31.17
C ASP A 124 -0.41 25.30 29.82
N ALA A 125 -1.18 24.47 29.11
CA ALA A 125 -0.85 24.03 27.75
C ALA A 125 -0.73 25.23 26.80
N CYS A 126 -1.68 26.18 26.86
CA CYS A 126 -1.62 27.41 26.06
C CYS A 126 -0.36 28.24 26.38
N LYS A 127 -0.01 28.36 27.66
CA LYS A 127 1.19 29.06 28.12
C LYS A 127 2.49 28.38 27.68
N LEU A 128 2.55 27.04 27.75
CA LEU A 128 3.72 26.25 27.37
C LEU A 128 3.93 26.18 25.86
N MET A 129 2.85 25.99 25.09
CA MET A 129 2.91 25.90 23.62
C MET A 129 3.06 27.27 22.95
N GLY A 130 2.58 28.31 23.62
CA GLY A 130 2.38 29.65 23.07
C GLY A 130 1.05 29.78 22.32
N HIS A 131 0.46 30.98 22.41
CA HIS A 131 -0.86 31.28 21.86
C HIS A 131 -1.07 30.82 20.42
N ARG A 132 -0.10 31.09 19.53
CA ARG A 132 -0.23 30.76 18.10
C ARG A 132 -0.43 29.26 17.87
N LYS A 133 0.47 28.42 18.39
CA LYS A 133 0.38 26.96 18.21
C LYS A 133 -0.88 26.40 18.86
N TYR A 134 -1.26 26.94 20.02
CA TYR A 134 -2.46 26.52 20.72
C TYR A 134 -3.73 26.85 19.93
N TYR A 135 -3.85 28.07 19.40
CA TYR A 135 -4.99 28.44 18.57
C TYR A 135 -4.99 27.72 17.22
N ASP A 136 -3.83 27.54 16.59
CA ASP A 136 -3.71 26.76 15.35
C ASP A 136 -4.25 25.33 15.57
N GLN A 137 -3.90 24.68 16.69
CA GLN A 137 -4.43 23.37 17.08
C GLN A 137 -5.96 23.39 17.24
N MET A 138 -6.50 24.37 17.96
CA MET A 138 -7.95 24.50 18.17
C MET A 138 -8.72 24.74 16.87
N ILE A 139 -8.21 25.60 15.99
CA ILE A 139 -8.80 25.87 14.68
C ILE A 139 -8.80 24.59 13.85
N TRP A 140 -7.72 23.81 13.90
CA TRP A 140 -7.62 22.56 13.17
C TRP A 140 -8.62 21.51 13.66
N ASP A 141 -8.78 21.39 14.98
CA ASP A 141 -9.77 20.48 15.59
C ASP A 141 -11.20 20.83 15.12
N GLU A 142 -11.55 22.12 15.08
CA GLU A 142 -12.84 22.59 14.57
C GLU A 142 -13.00 22.30 13.07
N LEU A 143 -11.98 22.60 12.25
CA LEU A 143 -12.03 22.30 10.81
C LEU A 143 -12.19 20.80 10.54
N GLN A 144 -11.56 19.94 11.34
CA GLN A 144 -11.74 18.50 11.23
C GLN A 144 -13.16 18.06 11.55
N TYR A 145 -13.77 18.61 12.60
CA TYR A 145 -15.15 18.34 12.94
C TYR A 145 -16.11 18.73 11.80
N GLN A 146 -15.88 19.89 11.18
CA GLN A 146 -16.70 20.34 10.05
C GLN A 146 -16.53 19.44 8.81
N ASN A 147 -15.31 18.98 8.52
CA ASN A 147 -15.02 18.13 7.36
C ASN A 147 -15.45 16.67 7.56
N HIS A 148 -15.28 16.16 8.78
CA HIS A 148 -15.52 14.77 9.15
C HIS A 148 -16.51 14.72 10.29
N LYS A 149 -17.72 14.20 10.03
CA LYS A 149 -18.80 14.09 11.03
C LYS A 149 -18.51 13.09 12.16
N ILE A 150 -17.47 12.26 12.02
CA ILE A 150 -17.08 11.22 12.97
C ILE A 150 -15.60 11.43 13.27
N ILE A 151 -15.31 12.15 14.36
CA ILE A 151 -13.94 12.49 14.76
C ILE A 151 -13.64 12.15 16.22
N ASP A 152 -14.66 11.89 17.03
CA ASP A 152 -14.49 11.51 18.43
C ASP A 152 -15.25 10.22 18.75
N GLU A 153 -14.88 9.55 19.84
CA GLU A 153 -15.53 8.30 20.27
C GLU A 153 -17.02 8.49 20.55
N ILE A 154 -17.43 9.70 20.93
CA ILE A 154 -18.84 10.06 21.15
C ILE A 154 -19.67 10.07 19.86
N ASP A 155 -19.02 10.24 18.71
CA ASP A 155 -19.69 10.24 17.40
C ASP A 155 -19.89 8.81 16.86
N VAL A 156 -19.27 7.81 17.49
CA VAL A 156 -19.28 6.42 17.03
C VAL A 156 -20.53 5.71 17.52
N ALA A 157 -21.52 5.55 16.64
CA ALA A 157 -22.73 4.78 16.90
C ALA A 157 -22.68 3.36 16.32
N THR A 158 -21.96 3.18 15.20
CA THR A 158 -21.90 1.90 14.48
C THR A 158 -20.47 1.40 14.27
N VAL A 159 -20.34 0.12 13.89
CA VAL A 159 -19.04 -0.47 13.50
C VAL A 159 -18.43 0.26 12.30
N LYS A 160 -19.26 0.78 11.38
CA LYS A 160 -18.79 1.57 10.24
C LYS A 160 -18.19 2.90 10.71
N ASP A 161 -18.85 3.56 11.66
CA ASP A 161 -18.37 4.81 12.24
C ASP A 161 -17.06 4.58 12.98
N TYR A 162 -16.96 3.46 13.70
CA TYR A 162 -15.71 3.05 14.35
C TYR A 162 -14.57 2.85 13.34
N MET A 163 -14.83 2.20 12.21
CA MET A 163 -13.82 2.04 11.15
C MET A 163 -13.37 3.38 10.57
N GLN A 164 -14.31 4.30 10.34
CA GLN A 164 -14.00 5.64 9.85
C GLN A 164 -13.20 6.44 10.87
N TYR A 165 -13.62 6.41 12.14
CA TYR A 165 -12.93 7.04 13.26
C TYR A 165 -11.47 6.57 13.38
N ILE A 166 -11.24 5.25 13.34
CA ILE A 166 -9.90 4.67 13.43
C ILE A 166 -9.05 5.04 12.21
N SER A 167 -9.63 5.09 10.99
CA SER A 167 -8.90 5.54 9.80
C SER A 167 -8.48 7.00 9.93
N ASN A 168 -9.40 7.88 10.33
CA ASN A 168 -9.13 9.30 10.53
C ASN A 168 -8.05 9.51 11.60
N LEU A 169 -8.09 8.76 12.71
CA LEU A 169 -7.04 8.79 13.73
C LEU A 169 -5.67 8.37 13.18
N ASP A 170 -5.63 7.32 12.36
CA ASP A 170 -4.37 6.83 11.79
C ASP A 170 -3.79 7.79 10.74
N GLU A 171 -4.63 8.55 10.05
CA GLU A 171 -4.25 9.55 9.03
C GLU A 171 -3.92 10.92 9.64
N THR A 172 -4.46 11.23 10.82
CA THR A 172 -4.21 12.50 11.51
C THR A 172 -2.77 12.53 12.06
N PRO A 173 -2.01 13.62 11.84
CA PRO A 173 -0.65 13.73 12.36
C PRO A 173 -0.56 13.68 13.89
N ALA A 174 0.58 13.20 14.40
CA ALA A 174 0.81 13.03 15.84
C ALA A 174 0.72 14.34 16.63
N TYR A 175 1.20 15.44 16.04
CA TYR A 175 1.17 16.75 16.68
C TYR A 175 -0.25 17.35 16.74
N PHE A 176 -1.19 16.86 15.92
CA PHE A 176 -2.62 17.18 16.03
C PHE A 176 -3.38 16.17 16.91
N GLY A 177 -2.69 15.28 17.61
CA GLY A 177 -3.31 14.28 18.47
C GLY A 177 -3.78 13.01 17.77
N GLY A 178 -3.44 12.82 16.48
CA GLY A 178 -3.63 11.56 15.75
C GLY A 178 -2.47 10.58 15.88
N ARG A 179 -2.55 9.42 15.26
CA ARG A 179 -1.53 8.36 15.41
C ARG A 179 -0.40 8.43 14.39
N ASP A 180 -0.58 9.16 13.29
CA ASP A 180 0.37 9.23 12.18
C ASP A 180 0.85 7.84 11.70
N ASN A 181 -0.08 6.88 11.65
CA ASN A 181 0.19 5.49 11.29
C ASN A 181 -0.51 5.14 9.97
N CYS A 182 -0.21 5.90 8.93
CA CYS A 182 -0.74 5.69 7.59
C CYS A 182 -0.14 4.44 6.91
N TRP A 183 -0.76 3.99 5.82
CA TRP A 183 -0.13 3.03 4.92
C TRP A 183 1.02 3.72 4.16
N ARG A 184 2.26 3.29 4.43
CA ARG A 184 3.46 3.89 3.84
C ARG A 184 3.89 3.13 2.59
N LYS A 185 4.17 3.84 1.50
CA LYS A 185 4.65 3.26 0.25
C LYS A 185 6.09 2.76 0.39
N LEU A 186 6.37 1.56 -0.11
CA LEU A 186 7.73 1.05 -0.28
C LEU A 186 8.24 1.38 -1.68
N SER A 187 9.43 1.96 -1.71
CA SER A 187 10.21 2.20 -2.92
C SER A 187 11.17 1.06 -3.18
N LEU A 188 11.62 0.93 -4.42
CA LEU A 188 12.57 -0.10 -4.82
C LEU A 188 13.90 -0.02 -4.03
N GLU A 189 14.29 1.19 -3.61
CA GLU A 189 15.48 1.47 -2.81
C GLU A 189 15.45 0.83 -1.42
N ASN A 190 14.24 0.55 -0.89
CA ASN A 190 14.06 -0.07 0.41
C ASN A 190 14.35 -1.58 0.39
N PHE A 191 14.46 -2.20 -0.80
CA PHE A 191 14.75 -3.61 -0.94
C PHE A 191 16.26 -3.86 -1.14
N PRO A 192 16.86 -4.85 -0.45
CA PRO A 192 18.23 -5.24 -0.72
C PRO A 192 18.43 -5.73 -2.16
N ARG A 193 19.40 -5.20 -2.90
CA ARG A 193 19.69 -5.65 -4.28
C ARG A 193 20.18 -7.10 -4.36
N THR A 194 20.67 -7.64 -3.24
CA THR A 194 21.20 -8.99 -3.12
C THR A 194 20.13 -10.08 -3.18
N ILE A 195 18.85 -9.74 -2.95
CA ILE A 195 17.74 -10.70 -2.94
C ILE A 195 16.93 -10.66 -4.24
N ILE A 196 16.34 -11.81 -4.61
CA ILE A 196 15.49 -11.94 -5.80
C ILE A 196 14.27 -11.02 -5.76
N MET A 197 13.78 -10.72 -4.56
CA MET A 197 12.67 -9.78 -4.37
C MET A 197 12.91 -8.44 -5.06
N TYR A 198 14.15 -7.93 -5.03
CA TYR A 198 14.49 -6.70 -5.74
C TYR A 198 14.27 -6.82 -7.24
N ASP A 199 14.68 -7.93 -7.89
CA ASP A 199 14.45 -8.11 -9.33
C ASP A 199 12.96 -8.20 -9.66
N ILE A 200 12.16 -8.82 -8.79
CA ILE A 200 10.71 -8.92 -9.01
C ILE A 200 10.08 -7.52 -8.96
N MET A 201 10.48 -6.71 -7.99
CA MET A 201 9.99 -5.33 -7.85
C MET A 201 10.48 -4.44 -8.98
N ASP A 202 11.74 -4.60 -9.41
CA ASP A 202 12.31 -3.89 -10.55
C ASP A 202 11.63 -4.30 -11.86
N TYR A 203 11.35 -5.60 -12.06
CA TYR A 203 10.57 -6.08 -13.20
C TYR A 203 9.15 -5.51 -13.21
N ALA A 204 8.51 -5.36 -12.04
CA ALA A 204 7.21 -4.74 -11.94
C ALA A 204 7.25 -3.26 -12.37
N GLN A 205 8.30 -2.51 -12.03
CA GLN A 205 8.41 -1.08 -12.35
C GLN A 205 8.91 -0.82 -13.77
N SER A 206 9.89 -1.60 -14.23
CA SER A 206 10.59 -1.37 -15.50
C SER A 206 10.07 -2.22 -16.67
N GLY A 207 9.37 -3.32 -16.38
CA GLY A 207 9.02 -4.34 -17.37
C GLY A 207 10.21 -5.19 -17.85
N THR A 208 11.42 -4.99 -17.29
CA THR A 208 12.63 -5.70 -17.73
C THR A 208 12.96 -6.88 -16.81
N LEU A 209 13.23 -8.04 -17.41
CA LEU A 209 13.58 -9.25 -16.67
C LEU A 209 15.10 -9.35 -16.49
N SER A 210 15.56 -9.36 -15.24
CA SER A 210 16.96 -9.63 -14.92
C SER A 210 17.33 -11.09 -15.21
N ASN A 211 18.60 -11.36 -15.54
CA ASN A 211 19.06 -12.72 -15.82
C ASN A 211 18.86 -13.64 -14.60
N ARG A 212 19.10 -13.10 -13.41
CA ARG A 212 18.89 -13.79 -12.13
C ARG A 212 17.42 -14.20 -11.95
N LEU A 213 16.49 -13.31 -12.28
CA LEU A 213 15.06 -13.64 -12.22
C LEU A 213 14.68 -14.65 -13.30
N LYS A 214 15.22 -14.55 -14.52
CA LYS A 214 14.96 -15.52 -15.62
C LYS A 214 15.30 -16.95 -15.22
N GLU A 215 16.46 -17.18 -14.59
CA GLU A 215 16.90 -18.51 -14.13
C GLU A 215 15.92 -19.14 -13.15
N LYS A 216 15.36 -18.33 -12.23
CA LYS A 216 14.44 -18.81 -11.18
C LYS A 216 12.97 -18.72 -11.57
N LEU A 217 12.65 -18.09 -12.69
CA LEU A 217 11.29 -17.74 -13.08
C LEU A 217 10.38 -18.96 -13.21
N THR A 218 10.89 -20.02 -13.83
CA THR A 218 10.14 -21.26 -14.01
C THR A 218 9.75 -21.83 -12.65
N PHE A 219 10.70 -21.93 -11.72
CA PHE A 219 10.48 -22.45 -10.37
C PHE A 219 9.49 -21.59 -9.56
N LEU A 220 9.64 -20.26 -9.60
CA LEU A 220 8.76 -19.33 -8.87
C LEU A 220 7.32 -19.28 -9.40
N LEU A 221 7.09 -19.68 -10.66
CA LEU A 221 5.76 -19.71 -11.26
C LEU A 221 5.06 -21.07 -11.17
N LEU A 222 5.77 -22.11 -10.71
CA LEU A 222 5.17 -23.43 -10.45
C LEU A 222 4.10 -23.30 -9.37
N LYS A 223 2.96 -23.96 -9.60
CA LYS A 223 1.91 -24.07 -8.58
C LYS A 223 2.41 -25.01 -7.48
N PRO A 224 2.53 -24.56 -6.22
CA PRO A 224 3.02 -25.42 -5.15
C PRO A 224 2.02 -26.54 -4.88
N GLN A 225 2.47 -27.79 -5.05
CA GLN A 225 1.67 -28.98 -4.73
C GLN A 225 1.73 -29.30 -3.23
N ASN A 226 2.88 -29.06 -2.61
CA ASN A 226 3.17 -29.37 -1.20
C ASN A 226 3.63 -28.12 -0.44
N GLU A 227 3.66 -28.22 0.89
CA GLU A 227 4.11 -27.14 1.79
C GLU A 227 5.61 -26.88 1.69
N GLU A 228 6.42 -27.92 1.54
CA GLU A 228 7.89 -27.82 1.34
C GLU A 228 8.22 -26.98 0.10
N LEU A 229 7.61 -27.28 -1.04
CA LEU A 229 7.82 -26.54 -2.28
C LEU A 229 7.43 -25.05 -2.13
N ARG A 230 6.37 -24.77 -1.36
CA ARG A 230 5.96 -23.39 -1.06
C ARG A 230 6.99 -22.69 -0.19
N HIS A 231 7.53 -23.39 0.81
CA HIS A 231 8.61 -22.89 1.66
C HIS A 231 9.86 -22.59 0.83
N ASP A 232 10.27 -23.50 -0.05
CA ASP A 232 11.45 -23.33 -0.91
C ASP A 232 11.29 -22.15 -1.89
N GLN A 233 10.11 -21.97 -2.48
CA GLN A 233 9.79 -20.79 -3.28
C GLN A 233 9.92 -19.50 -2.47
N LEU A 234 9.43 -19.50 -1.23
CA LEU A 234 9.48 -18.33 -0.34
C LEU A 234 10.93 -18.02 0.07
N MET A 235 11.70 -19.04 0.44
CA MET A 235 13.13 -18.92 0.75
C MET A 235 13.96 -18.47 -0.45
N THR A 236 13.58 -18.87 -1.66
CA THR A 236 14.26 -18.45 -2.89
C THR A 236 14.11 -16.94 -3.15
N VAL A 237 12.98 -16.35 -2.74
CA VAL A 237 12.71 -14.92 -2.88
C VAL A 237 13.44 -14.10 -1.82
N SER A 238 13.54 -14.63 -0.59
CA SER A 238 14.07 -13.93 0.58
C SER A 238 15.56 -14.12 0.84
N ARG A 239 16.17 -15.23 0.41
CA ARG A 239 17.59 -15.50 0.69
C ARG A 239 18.50 -14.51 -0.03
N ALA A 240 19.33 -13.83 0.75
CA ALA A 240 20.48 -13.10 0.24
C ALA A 240 21.50 -14.09 -0.35
N ARG A 241 22.29 -13.58 -1.29
CA ARG A 241 23.45 -14.27 -1.84
C ARG A 241 24.59 -14.30 -0.82
#